data_AF-A0AAP0WBK6-F1
#
_entry.id   AF-A0AAP0WBK6-F1
#
_cell.length_a   1.000
_cell.length_b   1.000
_cell.length_c   1.000
_cell.angle_alpha   90.00
_cell.angle_beta   90.00
_cell.angle_gamma   90.00
#
_symmetry.space_group_name_H-M   'P 1'
#
loop_
_entity.id
_entity.type
_entity.pdbx_description
1 polymer ?
#
loop_
_entity_poly.entity_id
_entity_poly.type
_entity_poly.pdbx_seq_one_letter_code
_entity_poly.pdbx_strand_id
1 'polypeptide(L)' 'MTQTIHSRRVISISEFRKNPIECVKSGEGALAIMSRNQPEFYCLSADEFAELVELAEKARKAQAS' A
#
# COMPACT_ATOMS: atom_id res chain seq x y z
N MET A 1 21.91 0.60 6.17
CA MET A 1 20.78 -0.28 6.55
C MET A 1 19.98 -0.59 5.30
N THR A 2 19.73 -1.87 5.02
CA THR A 2 18.83 -2.31 3.95
C THR A 2 17.39 -2.26 4.47
N GLN A 3 16.51 -1.52 3.81
CA GLN A 3 15.09 -1.53 4.11
C GLN A 3 14.35 -2.41 3.11
N THR A 4 13.52 -3.31 3.62
CA THR A 4 12.70 -4.21 2.80
C THR A 4 11.45 -3.48 2.36
N ILE A 5 11.20 -3.44 1.06
CA ILE A 5 9.98 -2.87 0.49
C ILE A 5 9.00 -4.02 0.27
N HIS A 6 7.83 -3.95 0.90
CA HIS A 6 6.78 -4.97 0.82
C HIS A 6 5.82 -4.75 -0.36
N SER A 7 6.25 -3.97 -1.35
CA SER A 7 5.50 -3.69 -2.56
C SER A 7 6.40 -3.75 -3.79
N ARG A 8 5.80 -4.15 -4.91
CA ARG A 8 6.41 -4.08 -6.25
C ARG A 8 6.35 -2.69 -6.87
N ARG A 9 5.58 -1.77 -6.28
CA ARG A 9 5.35 -0.41 -6.76
C ARG A 9 5.86 0.57 -5.72
N VAL A 10 6.71 1.50 -6.17
CA VAL A 10 7.35 2.52 -5.34
C VAL A 10 7.23 3.87 -6.01
N ILE A 11 6.96 4.91 -5.24
CA ILE A 11 6.93 6.28 -5.72
C ILE A 11 7.46 7.23 -4.64
N SER A 12 8.11 8.32 -5.04
CA SER A 12 8.53 9.34 -4.08
C SER A 12 7.33 10.16 -3.58
N ILE A 13 7.40 10.65 -2.33
CA ILE A 13 6.39 11.55 -1.77
C ILE A 13 6.22 12.82 -2.62
N SER A 14 7.29 13.29 -3.27
CA SER A 14 7.27 14.47 -4.15
C SER A 14 6.47 14.23 -5.43
N GLU A 15 6.54 13.02 -6.00
CA GLU A 15 5.77 12.66 -7.20
C GLU A 15 4.33 12.33 -6.85
N PHE A 16 4.11 11.60 -5.75
CA PHE A 16 2.77 11.29 -5.23
C PHE A 16 1.94 12.56 -4.96
N ARG A 17 2.56 13.61 -4.41
CA ARG A 17 1.89 14.91 -4.16
C ARG A 17 1.38 15.59 -5.41
N LYS A 18 1.96 15.34 -6.59
CA LYS A 18 1.53 15.98 -7.84
C LYS A 18 0.19 15.42 -8.31
N ASN A 19 0.08 14.09 -8.36
CA ASN A 19 -1.06 13.40 -8.96
C ASN A 19 -1.50 12.18 -8.11
N PRO A 20 -1.95 12.37 -6.86
CA PRO A 20 -2.14 11.26 -5.91
C PRO A 20 -3.15 10.22 -6.42
N ILE A 21 -4.24 10.67 -7.04
CA ILE A 21 -5.31 9.78 -7.53
C ILE A 21 -4.83 8.93 -8.70
N GLU A 22 -4.14 9.53 -9.68
CA GLU A 22 -3.59 8.80 -10.82
C GLU A 22 -2.49 7.82 -10.39
N CYS A 23 -1.65 8.21 -9.42
CA CYS A 23 -0.62 7.33 -8.88
C CYS A 23 -1.24 6.05 -8.30
N VAL A 24 -2.33 6.17 -7.55
CA VAL A 24 -3.05 5.00 -7.00
C VAL A 24 -3.66 4.17 -8.13
N LYS A 25 -4.41 4.81 -9.04
CA LYS A 25 -5.11 4.13 -10.16
C LYS A 25 -4.20 3.50 -11.22
N SER A 26 -2.94 3.93 -11.30
CA SER A 26 -1.98 3.47 -12.32
C SER A 26 -1.61 1.98 -12.24
N GLY A 27 -2.11 1.25 -11.24
CA GLY A 27 -1.86 -0.17 -11.12
C GLY A 27 -2.53 -0.77 -9.89
N GLU A 28 -2.36 -2.07 -9.76
CA GLU A 28 -2.90 -2.88 -8.67
C GLU A 28 -1.83 -3.12 -7.58
N GLY A 29 -2.28 -3.47 -6.40
CA GLY A 29 -1.50 -3.69 -5.20
C GLY A 29 -1.10 -2.40 -4.47
N ALA A 30 -0.62 -2.59 -3.24
CA ALA A 30 -0.07 -1.53 -2.40
C ALA A 30 0.98 -0.70 -3.14
N LEU A 31 0.93 0.62 -3.03
CA LEU A 31 1.91 1.56 -3.54
C LEU A 31 2.78 2.06 -2.38
N ALA A 32 4.07 1.73 -2.38
CA ALA A 32 5.00 2.20 -1.36
C ALA A 32 5.40 3.66 -1.61
N ILE A 33 5.16 4.52 -0.62
CA ILE A 33 5.51 5.94 -0.69
C ILE A 33 6.83 6.18 0.03
N MET A 34 7.80 6.69 -0.73
CA MET A 34 9.17 6.90 -0.26
C MET A 34 9.40 8.35 0.16
N SER A 35 9.98 8.56 1.35
CA SER A 35 10.51 9.83 1.83
C SER A 35 11.95 9.64 2.27
N ARG A 36 12.85 10.57 1.94
CA ARG A 36 14.28 10.51 2.32
C ARG A 36 14.93 9.14 2.06
N ASN A 37 14.57 8.52 0.93
CA ASN A 37 15.01 7.18 0.51
C ASN A 37 14.56 6.03 1.42
N GLN A 38 13.41 6.19 2.10
CA GLN A 38 12.82 5.20 3.01
C GLN A 38 11.32 5.04 2.72
N PRO A 39 10.76 3.81 2.75
CA PRO A 39 9.31 3.60 2.64
C PRO A 39 8.62 4.06 3.92
N GLU A 40 7.85 5.15 3.87
CA GLU A 40 7.16 5.67 5.06
C GLU A 40 5.77 5.08 5.23
N PHE A 41 5.05 4.86 4.14
CA PHE A 41 3.71 4.28 4.19
C PHE A 41 3.35 3.61 2.86
N TYR A 42 2.30 2.78 2.92
CA TYR A 42 1.72 2.13 1.76
C TYR A 42 0.35 2.74 1.49
N CYS A 43 0.04 3.01 0.23
CA CYS A 43 -1.25 3.49 -0.23
C CYS A 43 -1.94 2.37 -1.02
N LEU A 44 -3.22 2.16 -0.77
CA LEU A 44 -4.07 1.20 -1.48
C LEU A 44 -5.26 1.96 -2.07
N SER A 45 -5.85 1.44 -3.15
CA SER A 45 -7.16 1.91 -3.59
C SER A 45 -8.25 1.54 -2.57
N ALA A 46 -9.40 2.20 -2.65
CA ALA A 46 -10.50 1.95 -1.73
C ALA A 46 -11.01 0.50 -1.81
N ASP A 47 -11.13 -0.03 -3.04
CA ASP A 47 -11.56 -1.40 -3.30
C ASP A 47 -10.59 -2.42 -2.69
N GLU A 48 -9.28 -2.27 -2.95
CA GLU A 48 -8.26 -3.17 -2.41
C GLU A 48 -8.18 -3.12 -0.89
N PHE A 49 -8.38 -1.94 -0.30
CA PHE A 49 -8.41 -1.81 1.16
C PHE A 49 -9.63 -2.54 1.75
N ALA A 50 -10.79 -2.46 1.10
CA ALA A 50 -11.99 -3.19 1.53
C ALA A 50 -11.77 -4.72 1.47
N GLU A 51 -11.17 -5.21 0.38
CA GLU A 51 -10.82 -6.63 0.24
C GLU A 51 -9.83 -7.10 1.32
N LEU A 52 -8.82 -6.26 1.62
CA LEU A 52 -7.84 -6.54 2.67
C LEU A 52 -8.47 -6.60 4.05
N VAL A 53 -9.43 -5.70 4.35
CA VAL A 53 -10.18 -5.72 5.61
C VAL A 53 -11.02 -7.00 5.71
N GLU A 54 -11.75 -7.37 4.66
CA GLU A 54 -12.52 -8.62 4.63
C GLU A 54 -11.64 -9.85 4.85
N LEU A 55 -10.47 -9.91 4.20
CA LEU A 55 -9.52 -11.00 4.37
C LEU A 55 -8.99 -11.07 5.81
N ALA A 56 -8.66 -9.92 6.39
CA ALA A 56 -8.18 -9.83 7.77
C ALA A 56 -9.24 -10.29 8.78
N GLU A 57 -10.51 -9.94 8.56
CA GLU A 57 -11.62 -10.40 9.40
C GLU A 57 -11.84 -11.91 9.28
N LYS A 58 -11.81 -12.46 8.05
CA LYS A 58 -11.91 -13.91 7.81
C LYS A 58 -10.77 -14.66 8.52
N ALA A 59 -9.54 -14.15 8.40
CA ALA A 59 -8.38 -14.74 9.05
C ALA A 59 -8.49 -14.72 10.58
N ARG A 60 -8.97 -13.62 11.18
CA ARG A 60 -9.20 -13.53 12.63
C ARG A 60 -10.24 -14.53 13.11
N LYS A 61 -11.35 -14.72 12.37
CA LYS A 61 -12.38 -15.71 12.72
C LYS A 61 -11.85 -17.14 12.67
N ALA A 62 -11.04 -17.46 11.66
CA ALA A 62 -10.43 -18.78 11.52
C ALA A 62 -9.42 -19.11 12.63
N GLN A 63 -8.78 -18.11 13.23
CA GLN A 63 -7.86 -18.30 14.38
C GLN A 63 -8.59 -18.45 15.72
N ALA A 64 -9.87 -18.09 15.78
CA ALA A 64 -10.69 -18.16 17.00
C ALA A 64 -11.55 -19.44 17.09
N SER A 65 -11.39 -20.36 16.13
CA SER A 65 -12.04 -21.68 16.07
C SER A 65 -10.99 -22.78 16.14
#